data_AF-A0A7Y5Q039-F1
#
_entry.id   AF-A0A7Y5Q039-F1
#
_cell.length_a   1.000
_cell.length_b   1.000
_cell.length_c   1.000
_cell.angle_alpha   90.00
_cell.angle_beta   90.00
_cell.angle_gamma   90.00
#
_symmetry.space_group_name_H-M   'P 1'
#
loop_
_entity.id
_entity.type
_entity.pdbx_description
1 polymer ?
#
loop_
_entity_poly.entity_id
_entity_poly.type
_entity_poly.pdbx_seq_one_letter_code
_entity_poly.pdbx_strand_id
1 'polypeptide(L)' 'MGADDPISLDHYERKCLERALAATGNDKLKAAKLLKVGKSTLYRKLKRYEIA' A
#
# COMPACT_ATOMS: atom_id res chain seq x y z
N MET A 1 22.42 16.82 4.11
CA MET A 1 22.67 15.89 3.01
C MET A 1 21.38 15.11 2.80
N GLY A 2 20.40 15.72 2.11
CA GLY A 2 19.11 15.09 1.84
C GLY A 2 19.29 14.15 0.66
N ALA A 3 19.24 12.85 0.91
CA ALA A 3 19.18 11.87 -0.15
C ALA A 3 17.78 11.92 -0.75
N ASP A 4 17.54 12.89 -1.63
CA ASP A 4 16.51 12.81 -2.65
C ASP A 4 16.96 11.78 -3.70
N ASP A 5 17.15 10.54 -3.27
CA ASP A 5 16.99 9.42 -4.19
C ASP A 5 15.56 9.52 -4.74
N PRO A 6 15.33 9.45 -6.05
CA PRO A 6 13.98 9.47 -6.60
C PRO A 6 13.22 8.28 -6.04
N ILE A 7 12.44 8.53 -4.99
CA ILE A 7 11.60 7.53 -4.35
C ILE A 7 10.69 6.99 -5.43
N SER A 8 10.97 5.77 -5.87
CA SER A 8 10.27 5.16 -6.99
C SER A 8 8.78 5.06 -6.68
N LEU A 9 7.94 5.12 -7.71
CA LEU A 9 6.48 4.96 -7.57
C LEU A 9 6.12 3.70 -6.77
N ASP A 10 6.92 2.66 -6.93
CA ASP A 10 6.82 1.39 -6.20
C ASP A 10 6.96 1.55 -4.67
N HIS A 11 7.89 2.40 -4.23
CA HIS A 11 8.08 2.69 -2.80
C HIS A 11 6.90 3.48 -2.22
N TYR A 12 6.40 4.47 -2.96
CA TYR A 12 5.21 5.22 -2.53
C TYR A 12 3.97 4.33 -2.50
N GLU A 13 3.83 3.44 -3.47
CA GLU A 13 2.74 2.47 -3.51
C GLU A 13 2.78 1.54 -2.29
N ARG A 14 3.95 1.00 -1.95
CA ARG A 14 4.17 0.19 -0.74
C ARG A 14 3.76 0.97 0.52
N LYS A 15 4.23 2.20 0.68
CA LYS A 15 3.87 3.06 1.83
C LYS A 15 2.38 3.38 1.90
N CYS A 16 1.71 3.57 0.77
CA CYS A 16 0.26 3.78 0.74
C CYS A 16 -0.50 2.54 1.22
N LEU A 17 -0.08 1.34 0.82
CA LEU A 17 -0.66 0.08 1.29
C LEU A 17 -0.46 -0.11 2.79
N GLU A 18 0.77 0.09 3.28
CA GLU A 18 1.11 0.00 4.71
C GLU A 18 0.30 1.01 5.54
N ARG A 19 0.21 2.26 5.10
CA ARG A 19 -0.59 3.30 5.78
C ARG A 19 -2.07 2.98 5.76
N ALA A 20 -2.59 2.47 4.65
CA ALA A 20 -3.99 2.11 4.57
C ALA A 20 -4.33 0.95 5.51
N LEU A 21 -3.48 -0.07 5.57
CA LEU A 21 -3.63 -1.17 6.53
C LEU A 21 -3.52 -0.68 7.98
N ALA A 22 -2.54 0.17 8.29
CA ALA A 22 -2.39 0.74 9.62
C ALA A 22 -3.62 1.56 10.04
N ALA A 23 -4.14 2.39 9.13
CA ALA A 23 -5.34 3.21 9.35
C ALA A 23 -6.62 2.38 9.51
N THR A 24 -6.66 1.17 8.96
CA THR A 24 -7.84 0.28 9.02
C THR A 24 -7.70 -0.86 10.02
N GLY A 25 -6.60 -0.92 10.78
CA GLY A 25 -6.36 -2.00 11.75
C GLY A 25 -6.08 -3.35 11.07
N ASN A 26 -5.33 -3.34 9.98
CA ASN A 26 -5.00 -4.51 9.15
C ASN A 26 -6.18 -5.12 8.37
N ASP A 27 -7.30 -4.39 8.30
CA ASP A 27 -8.46 -4.80 7.51
C ASP A 27 -8.23 -4.48 6.02
N LYS A 28 -7.91 -5.54 5.25
CA LYS A 28 -7.61 -5.46 3.81
C LYS A 28 -8.80 -4.92 3.00
N LEU A 29 -10.03 -5.24 3.38
CA LEU A 29 -11.22 -4.77 2.65
C LEU A 29 -11.45 -3.27 2.89
N LYS A 30 -11.28 -2.82 4.13
CA LYS A 30 -11.33 -1.39 4.43
C LYS A 30 -10.17 -0.63 3.79
N ALA A 31 -8.97 -1.21 3.75
CA ALA A 31 -7.82 -0.60 3.09
C ALA A 31 -8.06 -0.44 1.58
N ALA A 32 -8.68 -1.43 0.92
CA ALA A 32 -9.07 -1.34 -0.48
C ALA A 32 -10.07 -0.19 -0.72
N LYS A 33 -11.09 -0.08 0.14
CA LYS A 33 -12.07 1.02 0.09
C LYS A 33 -11.40 2.38 0.33
N LEU A 34 -10.49 2.46 1.30
CA LEU A 34 -9.75 3.69 1.63
C LEU A 34 -8.87 4.16 0.48
N LEU A 35 -8.18 3.22 -0.18
CA LEU A 35 -7.34 3.48 -1.36
C LEU A 35 -8.15 3.57 -2.67
N LYS A 36 -9.48 3.40 -2.61
CA LYS A 36 -10.39 3.38 -3.78
C LYS A 36 -9.94 2.40 -4.88
N VAL A 37 -9.36 1.27 -4.48
CA VAL A 37 -8.94 0.20 -5.39
C VAL A 37 -9.84 -1.01 -5.24
N GLY A 38 -10.00 -1.77 -6.33
CA GLY A 38 -10.68 -3.06 -6.27
C GLY A 38 -9.98 -4.04 -5.34
N LYS A 39 -10.75 -4.93 -4.71
CA LYS A 39 -10.24 -5.99 -3.83
C LYS A 39 -9.10 -6.79 -4.48
N SER A 40 -9.29 -7.23 -5.72
CA SER A 40 -8.30 -8.01 -6.48
C SER A 40 -7.01 -7.24 -6.73
N THR A 41 -7.11 -5.94 -7.00
CA THR A 41 -5.95 -5.06 -7.18
C THR A 41 -5.17 -4.90 -5.88
N LEU A 42 -5.86 -4.69 -4.76
CA LEU A 42 -5.22 -4.60 -3.45
C LEU A 42 -4.50 -5.90 -3.11
N TYR A 43 -5.18 -7.05 -3.18
CA TYR A 43 -4.57 -8.36 -2.88
C TYR A 43 -3.34 -8.65 -3.75
N ARG A 44 -3.41 -8.33 -5.05
CA ARG A 44 -2.26 -8.51 -5.95
C ARG A 44 -1.08 -7.63 -5.58
N LYS A 45 -1.32 -6.39 -5.16
CA LYS A 45 -0.28 -5.47 -4.68
C LYS A 45 0.30 -5.91 -3.34
N LEU A 46 -0.54 -6.29 -2.38
CA LEU A 46 -0.08 -6.81 -1.08
C LEU A 46 0.84 -8.03 -1.26
N LYS A 47 0.45 -8.95 -2.16
CA LYS A 47 1.27 -10.12 -2.49
C LYS A 47 2.57 -9.74 -3.20
N ARG A 48 2.54 -8.74 -4.09
CA ARG A 48 3.74 -8.23 -4.78
C ARG A 48 4.76 -7.63 -3.81
N TYR A 49 4.28 -6.95 -2.77
CA TYR A 49 5.12 -6.28 -1.78
C TYR A 49 5.35 -7.09 -0.50
N GLU A 50 4.88 -8.34 -0.46
CA GLU A 50 5.03 -9.25 0.68
C GLU A 50 4.52 -8.66 2.02
N ILE A 51 3.52 -7.79 1.95
CA ILE A 51 2.99 -7.08 3.14
C ILE A 51 2.05 -7.99 3.94
N ALA A 52 1.23 -8.81 3.27
CA ALA A 52 0.19 -9.61 3.91
C ALA A 52 -0.44 -10.70 3.02
#